data_AF-A0A820G7H0-F1
#
_entry.id   AF-A0A820G7H0-F1
#
_cell.length_a   1.000
_cell.length_b   1.000
_cell.length_c   1.000
_cell.angle_alpha   90.00
_cell.angle_beta   90.00
_cell.angle_gamma   90.00
#
_symmetry.space_group_name_H-M   'P 1'
#
loop_
_entity.id
_entity.type
_entity.pdbx_description
1 polymer ?
#
loop_
_entity_poly.entity_id
_entity_poly.type
_entity_poly.pdbx_seq_one_letter_code
_entity_poly.pdbx_strand_id
1 'polypeptide(L)'
;LTNDNIYRYFIDNQQTPGHQSLIFGIRELNSTEINNYCLNSSSINTSLPITDEPYDFTSNYELRIYTSGCYYLDENNNWKSDGLIVGSLTNLYETECLSTHLTTFAGGFIVLPAPINWSYVFANADFSKNKTVYITMIVTALLYITLMIYARFKDKKDFEKLGVTPLADNNKSDYYYYYQILVFTGLRTNAGTDSKVYFVLSGDTDQTQIRLFSDPHRKIFQRGGINSFIIAVPKSLGLLNYIRIWHDNSGEGSSASWFLKYIIVRDLQTMDKFYFISQQWFAVEKDDGRIERTLPIASEAEKQEFSYVLSKKAYHSISDGHLWFSIFSRPPSNKFTRVQR
;
A
#
# COMPACT_ATOMS: atom_id res chain seq x y z
N LEU A 1 -8.28 30.30 50.39
CA LEU A 1 -7.07 30.17 49.53
C LEU A 1 -7.60 29.61 48.19
N THR A 2 -7.37 30.13 46.98
CA THR A 2 -6.22 30.89 46.46
C THR A 2 -6.26 30.84 44.93
N ASN A 3 -5.67 31.87 44.28
CA ASN A 3 -5.31 32.03 42.87
C ASN A 3 -6.26 32.89 42.01
N ASP A 4 -6.41 34.15 42.42
CA ASP A 4 -7.09 35.27 41.71
C ASP A 4 -6.46 35.70 40.36
N ASN A 5 -5.74 34.83 39.65
CA ASN A 5 -5.04 35.19 38.39
C ASN A 5 -5.49 34.36 37.17
N ILE A 6 -6.58 33.61 37.25
CA ILE A 6 -7.07 32.78 36.12
C ILE A 6 -8.41 33.34 35.61
N TYR A 7 -8.37 33.97 34.44
CA TYR A 7 -9.55 34.43 33.72
C TYR A 7 -9.97 33.36 32.70
N ARG A 8 -11.24 32.94 32.74
CA ARG A 8 -11.80 31.97 31.79
C ARG A 8 -12.82 32.67 30.92
N TYR A 9 -12.69 32.47 29.61
CA TYR A 9 -13.65 32.94 28.62
C TYR A 9 -14.15 31.74 27.83
N PHE A 10 -15.47 31.60 27.73
CA PHE A 10 -16.13 30.47 27.06
C PHE A 10 -16.99 31.01 25.93
N ILE A 11 -16.73 30.52 24.71
CA ILE A 11 -17.54 30.80 23.53
C ILE A 11 -18.22 29.49 23.12
N ASP A 12 -19.53 29.53 22.93
CA ASP A 12 -20.31 28.41 22.39
C ASP A 12 -20.66 28.61 20.91
N ASN A 13 -21.27 27.58 20.32
CA ASN A 13 -21.74 27.60 18.93
C ASN A 13 -22.97 28.51 18.72
N GLN A 14 -23.69 28.89 19.77
CA GLN A 14 -24.84 29.82 19.68
C GLN A 14 -24.38 31.28 19.55
N GLN A 15 -23.18 31.61 20.03
CA GLN A 15 -22.57 32.93 19.93
C GLN A 15 -21.79 33.14 18.63
N THR A 16 -21.50 32.06 17.90
CA THR A 16 -20.71 32.08 16.67
C THR A 16 -21.45 31.71 15.37
N PRO A 17 -22.81 31.73 15.29
CA PRO A 17 -23.50 31.34 14.06
C PRO A 17 -23.14 32.33 12.94
N GLY A 18 -22.80 31.79 11.77
CA GLY A 18 -22.44 32.58 10.58
C GLY A 18 -21.03 33.16 10.57
N HIS A 19 -20.20 32.91 11.59
CA HIS A 19 -18.81 33.36 11.62
C HIS A 19 -17.88 32.31 11.00
N GLN A 20 -16.96 32.73 10.12
CA GLN A 20 -15.98 31.83 9.49
C GLN A 20 -14.68 31.69 10.29
N SER A 21 -14.35 32.69 11.11
CA SER A 21 -13.15 32.71 11.94
C SER A 21 -13.43 33.45 13.25
N LEU A 22 -12.71 33.04 14.29
CA LEU A 22 -12.70 33.69 15.60
C LEU A 22 -11.26 34.12 15.89
N ILE A 23 -11.09 35.37 16.31
CA ILE A 23 -9.79 35.93 16.65
C ILE A 23 -9.82 36.30 18.14
N PHE A 24 -8.88 35.77 18.90
CA PHE A 24 -8.69 36.10 20.31
C PHE A 24 -7.48 37.01 20.44
N GLY A 25 -7.67 38.19 21.03
CA GLY A 25 -6.61 39.14 21.35
C GLY A 25 -6.56 39.39 22.85
N ILE A 26 -5.36 39.49 23.41
CA ILE A 26 -5.13 39.95 24.77
C ILE A 26 -4.39 41.28 24.65
N ARG A 27 -4.74 42.23 25.52
CA ARG A 27 -4.10 43.54 25.59
C ARG A 27 -3.97 43.96 27.05
N GLU A 28 -2.83 44.56 27.39
CA GLU A 28 -2.62 45.21 28.68
C GLU A 28 -3.20 46.63 28.66
N LEU A 29 -3.93 47.00 29.71
CA LEU A 29 -4.54 48.33 29.85
C LEU A 29 -3.59 49.28 30.57
N ASN A 30 -3.51 50.53 30.09
CA ASN A 30 -2.76 51.58 30.79
C ASN A 30 -3.50 52.08 32.04
N SER A 31 -2.79 52.72 32.97
CA SER A 31 -3.38 53.22 34.24
C SER A 31 -4.57 54.18 34.06
N THR A 32 -4.56 54.99 33.01
CA THR A 32 -5.68 55.87 32.63
C THR A 32 -6.87 55.10 32.06
N GLU A 33 -6.61 54.03 31.30
CA GLU A 33 -7.62 53.17 30.69
C GLU A 33 -8.29 52.27 31.74
N ILE A 34 -7.55 51.78 32.72
CA ILE A 34 -8.08 51.04 33.86
C ILE A 34 -9.15 51.88 34.59
N ASN A 35 -8.88 53.17 34.81
CA ASN A 35 -9.85 54.05 35.47
C ASN A 35 -11.10 54.28 34.62
N ASN A 36 -10.96 54.35 33.30
CA ASN A 36 -12.07 54.59 32.38
C ASN A 36 -12.93 53.34 32.15
N TYR A 37 -12.33 52.15 32.04
CA TYR A 37 -13.02 50.93 31.64
C TYR A 37 -13.36 49.99 32.80
N CYS A 38 -12.61 50.00 33.89
CA CYS A 38 -12.82 49.05 35.00
C CYS A 38 -13.53 49.66 36.22
N LEU A 39 -13.45 50.98 36.45
CA LEU A 39 -13.97 51.61 37.68
C LEU A 39 -15.34 52.29 37.52
N ASN A 40 -15.70 52.81 36.34
CA ASN A 40 -17.00 53.46 36.10
C ASN A 40 -17.96 52.50 35.37
N SER A 41 -18.62 51.61 36.13
CA SER A 41 -19.44 50.51 35.61
C SER A 41 -20.77 50.90 34.92
N SER A 42 -21.01 52.18 34.62
CA SER A 42 -22.32 52.67 34.14
C SER A 42 -22.37 53.12 32.67
N SER A 43 -21.31 52.91 31.89
CA SER A 43 -21.34 53.12 30.43
C SER A 43 -20.47 52.12 29.67
N ILE A 44 -20.84 50.84 29.74
CA ILE A 44 -20.30 49.77 28.86
C ILE A 44 -20.94 49.94 27.48
N ASN A 45 -20.61 51.00 26.74
CA ASN A 45 -21.10 51.20 25.37
C ASN A 45 -20.04 51.85 24.45
N THR A 46 -18.78 51.86 24.86
CA THR A 46 -17.65 52.17 23.96
C THR A 46 -16.99 50.87 23.57
N SER A 47 -17.11 50.50 22.29
CA SER A 47 -16.29 49.45 21.69
C SER A 47 -14.82 49.74 22.00
N LEU A 48 -14.17 48.85 22.76
CA LEU A 48 -12.73 48.95 23.01
C LEU A 48 -12.01 49.00 21.66
N PRO A 49 -11.07 49.94 21.45
CA PRO A 49 -10.33 50.00 20.19
C PRO A 49 -9.48 48.74 20.06
N ILE A 50 -9.81 47.89 19.09
CA ILE A 50 -8.98 46.76 18.70
C ILE A 50 -7.79 47.34 17.92
N THR A 51 -6.60 47.22 18.48
CA THR A 51 -5.35 47.64 17.85
C THR A 51 -4.53 46.39 17.54
N ASP A 52 -4.17 46.19 16.27
CA ASP A 52 -3.33 45.06 15.81
C ASP A 52 -1.82 45.33 16.00
N GLU A 53 -1.44 46.31 16.83
CA GLU A 53 -0.04 46.65 17.07
C GLU A 53 0.57 45.75 18.16
N PRO A 54 1.78 45.22 17.95
CA PRO A 54 2.47 44.44 18.95
C PRO A 54 2.81 45.30 20.17
N TYR A 55 2.44 44.81 21.36
CA TYR A 55 2.69 45.47 22.63
C TYR A 55 3.51 44.56 23.55
N ASP A 56 4.56 45.11 24.15
CA ASP A 56 5.38 44.41 25.13
C ASP A 56 4.69 44.44 26.50
N PHE A 57 4.15 43.29 26.91
CA PHE A 57 3.48 43.15 28.20
C PHE A 57 4.47 43.36 29.35
N THR A 58 4.08 44.15 30.35
CA THR A 58 4.88 44.36 31.56
C THR A 58 4.82 43.17 32.50
N SER A 59 3.79 42.33 32.37
CA SER A 59 3.53 41.15 33.18
C SER A 59 3.62 39.85 32.38
N ASN A 60 4.13 38.80 33.02
CA ASN A 60 4.14 37.46 32.43
C ASN A 60 2.71 36.90 32.43
N TYR A 61 2.21 36.46 31.28
CA TYR A 61 0.93 35.79 31.14
C TYR A 61 1.08 34.45 30.43
N GLU A 62 0.17 33.52 30.70
CA GLU A 62 0.06 32.25 29.97
C GLU A 62 -1.34 32.16 29.37
N LEU A 63 -1.41 32.09 28.03
CA LEU A 63 -2.66 31.88 27.31
C LEU A 63 -2.78 30.41 26.90
N ARG A 64 -3.87 29.76 27.32
CA ARG A 64 -4.23 28.41 26.86
C ARG A 64 -5.56 28.46 26.15
N ILE A 65 -5.58 27.98 24.92
CA ILE A 65 -6.78 27.84 24.10
C ILE A 65 -6.97 26.37 23.81
N TYR A 66 -8.20 25.90 24.02
CA TYR A 66 -8.61 24.55 23.66
C TYR A 66 -10.02 24.56 23.12
N THR A 67 -10.34 23.59 22.28
CA THR A 67 -11.68 23.38 21.76
C THR A 67 -12.19 22.04 22.24
N SER A 68 -13.45 22.02 22.65
CA SER A 68 -14.15 20.82 23.07
C SER A 68 -15.43 20.64 22.27
N GLY A 69 -15.82 19.40 22.03
CA GLY A 69 -17.04 19.02 21.32
C GLY A 69 -17.76 17.88 22.03
N CYS A 70 -19.09 17.90 21.97
CA CYS A 70 -19.95 16.83 22.49
C CYS A 70 -20.62 16.12 21.32
N TYR A 71 -20.52 14.79 21.31
CA TYR A 71 -21.07 13.95 20.24
C TYR A 71 -21.84 12.76 20.83
N TYR A 72 -22.84 12.28 20.12
CA TYR A 72 -23.50 11.01 20.39
C TYR A 72 -23.38 10.06 19.21
N LEU A 73 -23.50 8.77 19.51
CA LEU A 73 -23.50 7.72 18.51
C LEU A 73 -24.93 7.42 18.06
N ASP A 74 -25.22 7.63 16.78
CA ASP A 74 -26.50 7.30 16.14
C ASP A 74 -26.61 5.78 15.90
N GLU A 75 -27.83 5.27 15.63
CA GLU A 75 -28.11 3.85 15.36
C GLU A 75 -27.30 3.28 14.17
N ASN A 76 -26.89 4.15 13.26
CA ASN A 76 -26.03 3.82 12.12
C ASN A 76 -24.51 3.86 12.43
N ASN A 77 -24.12 3.92 13.71
CA ASN A 77 -22.73 4.08 14.19
C ASN A 77 -22.04 5.35 13.68
N ASN A 78 -22.79 6.43 13.46
CA ASN A 78 -22.24 7.72 13.05
C ASN A 78 -22.25 8.70 14.22
N TRP A 79 -21.14 9.42 14.42
CA TRP A 79 -21.04 10.48 15.41
C TRP A 79 -21.81 11.74 14.96
N LYS A 80 -22.77 12.17 15.75
CA LYS A 80 -23.57 13.39 15.54
C LYS A 80 -23.50 14.29 16.75
N SER A 81 -23.75 15.59 16.57
CA SER A 81 -23.76 16.59 17.64
C SER A 81 -25.15 17.18 17.90
N ASP A 82 -26.17 16.70 17.21
CA ASP A 82 -27.53 17.23 17.30
C ASP A 82 -28.10 17.07 18.72
N GLY A 83 -28.66 18.16 19.27
CA GLY A 83 -29.25 18.15 20.61
C GLY A 83 -28.23 18.10 21.77
N LEU A 84 -26.93 18.27 21.48
CA LEU A 84 -25.86 18.39 22.46
C LEU A 84 -25.26 19.80 22.45
N ILE A 85 -24.97 20.33 23.64
CA ILE A 85 -24.34 21.63 23.85
C ILE A 85 -23.19 21.47 24.83
N VAL A 86 -22.04 22.05 24.52
CA VAL A 86 -20.90 22.11 25.45
C VAL A 86 -21.21 23.13 26.55
N GLY A 87 -21.11 22.74 27.81
CA GLY A 87 -21.36 23.59 28.96
C GLY A 87 -20.15 24.45 29.34
N SER A 88 -20.42 25.52 30.10
CA SER A 88 -19.40 26.50 30.52
C SER A 88 -18.48 26.01 31.64
N LEU A 89 -18.80 24.88 32.29
CA LEU A 89 -17.91 24.24 33.27
C LEU A 89 -16.81 23.39 32.60
N THR A 90 -16.87 23.23 31.28
CA THR A 90 -15.84 22.54 30.48
C THR A 90 -14.46 23.12 30.76
N ASN A 91 -13.51 22.24 31.08
CA ASN A 91 -12.12 22.60 31.33
C ASN A 91 -11.16 21.68 30.55
N LEU A 92 -9.87 21.74 30.87
CA LEU A 92 -8.82 21.00 30.16
C LEU A 92 -8.85 19.49 30.45
N TYR A 93 -9.51 19.07 31.53
CA TYR A 93 -9.57 17.69 31.98
C TYR A 93 -10.96 17.05 31.79
N GLU A 94 -12.02 17.86 31.81
CA GLU A 94 -13.39 17.40 31.67
C GLU A 94 -14.20 18.27 30.72
N THR A 95 -15.09 17.63 29.96
CA THR A 95 -16.05 18.31 29.10
C THR A 95 -17.44 18.13 29.68
N GLU A 96 -18.12 19.25 29.93
CA GLU A 96 -19.51 19.25 30.32
C GLU A 96 -20.38 19.19 29.06
N CYS A 97 -21.18 18.13 28.91
CA CYS A 97 -22.10 17.97 27.80
C CYS A 97 -23.54 18.05 28.29
N LEU A 98 -24.23 19.11 27.89
CA LEU A 98 -25.67 19.30 28.12
C LEU A 98 -26.43 18.62 26.98
N SER A 99 -27.23 17.60 27.31
CA SER A 99 -27.97 16.81 26.32
C SER A 99 -29.47 16.97 26.46
N THR A 100 -30.17 16.95 25.33
CA THR A 100 -31.64 16.88 25.25
C THR A 100 -32.16 15.45 25.10
N HIS A 101 -31.27 14.47 24.93
CA HIS A 101 -31.60 13.05 24.74
C HIS A 101 -30.71 12.13 25.58
N LEU A 102 -31.17 10.90 25.81
CA LEU A 102 -30.45 9.88 26.58
C LEU A 102 -29.82 8.86 25.64
N THR A 103 -28.71 9.22 25.02
CA THR A 103 -27.91 8.36 24.15
C THR A 103 -26.49 8.19 24.69
N THR A 104 -25.72 7.28 24.11
CA THR A 104 -24.28 7.17 24.40
C THR A 104 -23.56 8.40 23.88
N PHE A 105 -23.04 9.22 24.81
CA PHE A 105 -22.31 10.45 24.52
C PHE A 105 -20.80 10.26 24.67
N ALA A 106 -20.04 11.06 23.93
CA ALA A 106 -18.59 11.20 24.07
C ALA A 106 -18.20 12.67 23.95
N GLY A 107 -17.21 13.07 24.76
CA GLY A 107 -16.51 14.34 24.61
C GLY A 107 -15.28 14.17 23.72
N GLY A 108 -15.04 15.11 22.82
CA GLY A 108 -13.84 15.19 22.00
C GLY A 108 -13.02 16.42 22.37
N PHE A 109 -11.71 16.26 22.56
CA PHE A 109 -10.78 17.36 22.82
C PHE A 109 -9.78 17.47 21.66
N ILE A 110 -9.59 18.67 21.12
CA ILE A 110 -8.52 18.92 20.15
C ILE A 110 -7.42 19.70 20.86
N VAL A 111 -6.33 19.02 21.20
CA VAL A 111 -5.08 19.67 21.63
C VAL A 111 -4.34 20.07 20.35
N LEU A 112 -4.06 21.36 20.16
CA LEU A 112 -3.11 21.76 19.12
C LEU A 112 -1.73 21.20 19.46
N PRO A 113 -1.00 20.59 18.51
CA PRO A 113 0.33 20.07 18.79
C PRO A 113 1.27 21.19 19.23
N ALA A 114 2.08 20.94 20.25
CA ALA A 114 3.05 21.91 20.73
C ALA A 114 4.02 22.31 19.59
N PRO A 115 4.27 23.61 19.36
CA PRO A 115 5.19 24.05 18.32
C PRO A 115 6.61 23.56 18.66
N ILE A 116 7.33 23.07 17.64
CA ILE A 116 8.71 22.62 17.80
C ILE A 116 9.59 23.84 18.09
N ASN A 117 10.27 23.84 19.24
CA ASN A 117 11.21 24.90 19.59
C ASN A 117 12.58 24.66 18.91
N TRP A 118 12.76 25.25 17.73
CA TRP A 118 13.97 25.09 16.93
C TRP A 118 15.25 25.67 17.58
N SER A 119 15.15 26.73 18.40
CA SER A 119 16.34 27.30 19.05
C SER A 119 16.93 26.35 20.09
N TYR A 120 16.08 25.64 20.83
CA TYR A 120 16.51 24.58 21.75
C TYR A 120 17.14 23.39 21.02
N VAL A 121 16.57 22.97 19.89
CA VAL A 121 17.09 21.86 19.09
C VAL A 121 18.50 22.18 18.58
N PHE A 122 18.70 23.36 17.98
CA PHE A 122 20.01 23.75 17.44
C PHE A 122 21.04 24.06 18.53
N ALA A 123 20.63 24.59 19.70
CA ALA A 123 21.54 24.78 20.83
C ALA A 123 22.11 23.45 21.38
N ASN A 124 21.41 22.33 21.16
CA ASN A 124 21.82 21.00 21.60
C ASN A 124 22.30 20.08 20.46
N ALA A 125 22.53 20.62 19.26
CA ALA A 125 22.97 19.88 18.07
C ALA A 125 24.49 19.58 18.02
N ASP A 126 25.18 19.66 19.15
CA ASP A 126 26.61 19.39 19.21
C ASP A 126 26.89 17.88 19.12
N PHE A 127 27.61 17.47 18.08
CA PHE A 127 28.02 16.09 17.81
C PHE A 127 28.78 15.47 18.99
N SER A 128 29.56 16.26 19.71
CA SER A 128 30.40 15.78 20.80
C SER A 128 29.60 15.38 22.04
N LYS A 129 28.48 16.07 22.28
CA LYS A 129 27.59 15.84 23.43
C LYS A 129 26.64 14.66 23.20
N ASN A 130 26.20 14.46 21.95
CA ASN A 130 25.17 13.47 21.60
C ASN A 130 25.65 12.41 20.59
N LYS A 131 26.89 11.90 20.76
CA LYS A 131 27.55 10.97 19.82
C LYS A 131 26.69 9.76 19.43
N THR A 132 25.98 9.15 20.39
CA THR A 132 25.13 7.98 20.15
C THR A 132 24.03 8.25 19.12
N VAL A 133 23.35 9.41 19.22
CA VAL A 133 22.28 9.78 18.30
C VAL A 133 22.83 9.92 16.88
N TYR A 134 23.94 10.64 16.71
CA TYR A 134 24.55 10.80 15.40
C TYR A 134 25.06 9.49 14.80
N ILE A 135 25.69 8.63 15.60
CA ILE A 135 26.14 7.31 15.13
C ILE A 135 24.94 6.48 14.67
N THR A 136 23.86 6.41 15.45
CA THR A 136 22.66 5.66 15.03
C THR A 136 22.04 6.22 13.76
N MET A 137 21.93 7.55 13.64
CA MET A 137 21.39 8.20 12.45
C MET A 137 22.24 7.95 11.20
N ILE A 138 23.57 8.02 11.33
CA ILE A 138 24.51 7.73 10.23
C ILE A 138 24.41 6.26 9.82
N VAL A 139 24.43 5.33 10.78
CA VAL A 139 24.33 3.89 10.48
C VAL A 139 23.01 3.56 9.80
N THR A 140 21.89 4.08 10.30
CA THR A 140 20.58 3.89 9.68
C THR A 140 20.52 4.51 8.28
N ALA A 141 21.11 5.69 8.07
CA ALA A 141 21.18 6.32 6.74
C ALA A 141 22.02 5.49 5.74
N LEU A 142 23.18 4.98 6.17
CA LEU A 142 24.02 4.12 5.33
C LEU A 142 23.32 2.79 4.98
N LEU A 143 22.65 2.17 5.96
CA LEU A 143 21.86 0.96 5.74
C LEU A 143 20.71 1.22 4.76
N TYR A 144 20.02 2.35 4.90
CA TYR A 144 18.97 2.75 3.97
C TYR A 144 19.49 2.95 2.54
N ILE A 145 20.61 3.67 2.36
CA ILE A 145 21.20 3.92 1.03
C ILE A 145 21.63 2.61 0.37
N THR A 146 22.29 1.72 1.12
CA THR A 146 22.74 0.42 0.57
C THR A 146 21.57 -0.47 0.15
N LEU A 147 20.51 -0.55 0.96
CA LEU A 147 19.27 -1.25 0.61
C LEU A 147 18.57 -0.60 -0.59
N MET A 148 18.55 0.72 -0.69
CA MET A 148 17.94 1.45 -1.81
C MET A 148 18.66 1.16 -3.13
N ILE A 149 20.00 1.13 -3.13
CA ILE A 149 20.81 0.77 -4.30
C ILE A 149 20.53 -0.68 -4.72
N TYR A 150 20.52 -1.61 -3.76
CA TYR A 150 20.16 -3.00 -4.00
C TYR A 150 18.76 -3.14 -4.60
N ALA A 151 17.76 -2.47 -4.01
CA ALA A 151 16.36 -2.51 -4.45
C ALA A 151 16.23 -1.99 -5.89
N ARG A 152 16.89 -0.86 -6.22
CA ARG A 152 16.91 -0.31 -7.59
C ARG A 152 17.52 -1.27 -8.58
N PHE A 153 18.66 -1.88 -8.24
CA PHE A 153 19.31 -2.85 -9.11
C PHE A 153 18.40 -4.07 -9.37
N LYS A 154 17.74 -4.59 -8.33
CA LYS A 154 16.81 -5.72 -8.46
C LYS A 154 15.56 -5.37 -9.25
N ASP A 155 15.00 -4.17 -9.07
CA ASP A 155 13.84 -3.73 -9.83
C ASP A 155 14.17 -3.60 -11.32
N LYS A 156 15.34 -3.05 -11.68
CA LYS A 156 15.79 -2.99 -13.08
C LYS A 156 15.91 -4.39 -13.70
N LYS A 157 16.50 -5.34 -12.96
CA LYS A 157 16.62 -6.74 -13.40
C LYS A 157 15.26 -7.46 -13.52
N ASP A 158 14.25 -7.06 -12.73
CA ASP A 158 12.92 -7.64 -12.85
C ASP A 158 12.15 -7.11 -14.07
N PHE A 159 12.40 -5.86 -14.50
CA PHE A 159 11.86 -5.37 -15.77
C PHE A 159 12.35 -6.20 -16.95
N GLU A 160 13.60 -6.66 -16.94
CA GLU A 160 14.14 -7.56 -17.97
C GLU A 160 13.43 -8.92 -18.00
N LYS A 161 12.76 -9.34 -16.93
CA LYS A 161 11.98 -10.59 -16.91
C LYS A 161 10.55 -10.41 -17.40
N LEU A 162 10.06 -9.17 -17.45
CA LEU A 162 8.72 -8.83 -17.90
C LEU A 162 8.70 -8.62 -19.41
N GLY A 163 7.54 -8.88 -20.01
CA GLY A 163 7.36 -8.79 -21.46
C GLY A 163 6.71 -10.04 -22.03
N VAL A 164 6.10 -9.86 -23.18
CA VAL A 164 5.41 -10.92 -23.92
C VAL A 164 6.21 -11.19 -25.20
N THR A 165 6.61 -12.43 -25.41
CA THR A 165 7.46 -12.81 -26.54
C THR A 165 6.64 -13.49 -27.62
N PRO A 166 6.57 -12.95 -28.85
CA PRO A 166 6.03 -13.70 -29.96
C PRO A 166 6.94 -14.90 -30.24
N LEU A 167 6.38 -16.09 -30.43
CA LEU A 167 7.18 -17.25 -30.80
C LEU A 167 7.86 -17.04 -32.16
N ALA A 168 9.08 -17.56 -32.30
CA ALA A 168 9.90 -17.40 -33.51
C ALA A 168 9.29 -18.07 -34.76
N ASP A 169 8.44 -19.08 -34.56
CA ASP A 169 7.73 -19.84 -35.59
C ASP A 169 6.36 -19.22 -35.97
N ASN A 170 6.03 -18.03 -35.45
CA ASN A 170 4.85 -17.30 -35.90
C ASN A 170 5.07 -16.76 -37.32
N ASN A 171 4.31 -17.29 -38.28
CA ASN A 171 4.33 -16.82 -39.65
C ASN A 171 3.46 -15.56 -39.84
N LYS A 172 3.88 -14.66 -40.72
CA LYS A 172 3.13 -13.43 -41.03
C LYS A 172 1.79 -13.67 -41.73
N SER A 173 1.63 -14.82 -42.35
CA SER A 173 0.38 -15.23 -43.00
C SER A 173 -0.67 -15.78 -42.02
N ASP A 174 -0.26 -16.21 -40.83
CA ASP A 174 -1.10 -16.96 -39.89
C ASP A 174 -1.73 -16.04 -38.82
N TYR A 175 -1.74 -14.72 -39.06
CA TYR A 175 -2.14 -13.67 -38.14
C TYR A 175 -3.65 -13.50 -37.94
N TYR A 176 -4.43 -14.58 -38.08
CA TYR A 176 -5.88 -14.51 -37.90
C TYR A 176 -6.31 -14.75 -36.45
N TYR A 177 -5.61 -15.62 -35.72
CA TYR A 177 -5.94 -15.97 -34.34
C TYR A 177 -4.69 -16.00 -33.47
N TYR A 178 -4.78 -15.36 -32.30
CA TYR A 178 -3.69 -15.21 -31.35
C TYR A 178 -4.07 -15.74 -29.98
N TYR A 179 -3.19 -16.54 -29.40
CA TYR A 179 -3.31 -17.01 -28.03
C TYR A 179 -2.10 -16.57 -27.22
N GLN A 180 -2.34 -16.08 -26.00
CA GLN A 180 -1.30 -15.76 -25.05
C GLN A 180 -1.13 -16.93 -24.07
N ILE A 181 0.06 -17.53 -24.04
CA ILE A 181 0.40 -18.62 -23.13
C ILE A 181 1.28 -18.06 -22.01
N LEU A 182 0.83 -18.16 -20.76
CA LEU A 182 1.59 -17.84 -19.56
C LEU A 182 2.01 -19.13 -18.87
N VAL A 183 3.32 -19.37 -18.80
CA VAL A 183 3.90 -20.53 -18.14
C VAL A 183 4.46 -20.11 -16.79
N PHE A 184 4.02 -20.76 -15.71
CA PHE A 184 4.46 -20.49 -14.35
C PHE A 184 5.37 -21.61 -13.86
N THR A 185 6.65 -21.29 -13.67
CA THR A 185 7.63 -22.21 -13.07
C THR A 185 7.55 -22.14 -11.54
N GLY A 186 7.70 -23.28 -10.87
CA GLY A 186 7.63 -23.35 -9.40
C GLY A 186 8.75 -22.61 -8.68
N LEU A 187 8.52 -22.31 -7.40
CA LEU A 187 9.50 -21.66 -6.50
C LEU A 187 10.41 -22.68 -5.77
N ARG A 188 10.22 -23.99 -5.99
CA ARG A 188 11.04 -25.05 -5.37
C ARG A 188 12.52 -24.90 -5.74
N THR A 189 13.41 -25.45 -4.92
CA THR A 189 14.85 -25.46 -5.20
C THR A 189 15.11 -26.17 -6.53
N ASN A 190 15.91 -25.55 -7.40
CA ASN A 190 16.22 -26.06 -8.75
C ASN A 190 14.99 -26.38 -9.61
N ALA A 191 13.92 -25.59 -9.46
CA ALA A 191 12.69 -25.74 -10.23
C ALA A 191 12.77 -25.22 -11.67
N GLY A 192 13.80 -24.44 -12.02
CA GLY A 192 13.97 -23.90 -13.35
C GLY A 192 14.74 -24.82 -14.27
N THR A 193 14.55 -24.67 -15.58
CA THR A 193 15.23 -25.47 -16.59
C THR A 193 15.87 -24.61 -17.66
N ASP A 194 16.97 -25.11 -18.23
CA ASP A 194 17.61 -24.58 -19.42
C ASP A 194 17.35 -25.49 -20.66
N SER A 195 16.57 -26.57 -20.49
CA SER A 195 16.15 -27.48 -21.56
C SER A 195 15.19 -26.78 -22.53
N LYS A 196 15.11 -27.26 -23.77
CA LYS A 196 14.13 -26.77 -24.75
C LYS A 196 12.76 -27.37 -24.45
N VAL A 197 11.77 -26.51 -24.25
CA VAL A 197 10.40 -26.91 -23.90
C VAL A 197 9.50 -26.78 -25.13
N TYR A 198 8.87 -27.89 -25.49
CA TYR A 198 7.97 -28.00 -26.62
C TYR A 198 6.55 -28.21 -26.14
N PHE A 199 5.58 -27.81 -26.97
CA PHE A 199 4.18 -28.05 -26.67
C PHE A 199 3.34 -28.22 -27.94
N VAL A 200 2.16 -28.81 -27.73
CA VAL A 200 1.04 -28.84 -28.67
C VAL A 200 -0.20 -28.40 -27.92
N LEU A 201 -0.90 -27.41 -28.46
CA LEU A 201 -2.17 -26.93 -27.92
C LEU A 201 -3.31 -27.47 -28.79
N SER A 202 -4.27 -28.14 -28.17
CA SER A 202 -5.44 -28.70 -28.84
C SER A 202 -6.71 -28.06 -28.32
N GLY A 203 -7.63 -27.76 -29.25
CA GLY A 203 -9.02 -27.48 -28.94
C GLY A 203 -9.96 -28.28 -29.82
N ASP A 204 -11.24 -27.94 -29.77
CA ASP A 204 -12.31 -28.68 -30.44
C ASP A 204 -12.24 -28.64 -31.96
N THR A 205 -11.78 -27.52 -32.52
CA THR A 205 -11.81 -27.31 -33.98
C THR A 205 -10.49 -27.64 -34.66
N ASP A 206 -9.36 -27.45 -33.97
CA ASP A 206 -8.04 -27.72 -34.52
C ASP A 206 -6.98 -27.90 -33.41
N GLN A 207 -5.79 -28.32 -33.80
CA GLN A 207 -4.62 -28.41 -32.93
C GLN A 207 -3.41 -27.74 -33.57
N THR A 208 -2.53 -27.19 -32.74
CA THR A 208 -1.27 -26.63 -33.23
C THR A 208 -0.32 -27.74 -33.65
N GLN A 209 0.63 -27.42 -34.53
CA GLN A 209 1.83 -28.23 -34.70
C GLN A 209 2.69 -28.20 -33.43
N ILE A 210 3.80 -28.94 -33.43
CA ILE A 210 4.81 -28.86 -32.37
C ILE A 210 5.41 -27.46 -32.39
N ARG A 211 5.28 -26.72 -31.29
CA ARG A 211 5.83 -25.38 -31.13
C ARG A 211 6.92 -25.42 -30.06
N LEU A 212 7.91 -24.55 -30.20
CA LEU A 212 9.02 -24.40 -29.25
C LEU A 212 8.89 -23.08 -28.50
N PHE A 213 8.86 -23.11 -27.17
CA PHE A 213 9.03 -21.90 -26.40
C PHE A 213 10.46 -21.39 -26.51
N SER A 214 10.60 -20.17 -27.01
CA SER A 214 11.89 -19.50 -27.18
C SER A 214 11.77 -18.02 -26.91
N ASP A 215 12.84 -17.43 -26.36
CA ASP A 215 12.96 -16.00 -26.16
C ASP A 215 14.40 -15.55 -26.48
N PRO A 216 14.60 -14.64 -27.45
CA PRO A 216 15.93 -14.23 -27.88
C PRO A 216 16.63 -13.29 -26.88
N HIS A 217 15.88 -12.67 -25.96
CA HIS A 217 16.41 -11.62 -25.09
C HIS A 217 16.46 -12.04 -23.62
N ARG A 218 15.66 -13.03 -23.21
CA ARG A 218 15.47 -13.38 -21.80
C ARG A 218 15.67 -14.86 -21.55
N LYS A 219 16.23 -15.18 -20.39
CA LYS A 219 16.22 -16.56 -19.90
C LYS A 219 14.81 -16.97 -19.49
N ILE A 220 14.27 -17.98 -20.15
CA ILE A 220 12.94 -18.53 -19.88
C ILE A 220 13.00 -19.66 -18.86
N PHE A 221 11.85 -20.01 -18.29
CA PHE A 221 11.63 -21.12 -17.36
C PHE A 221 12.52 -21.14 -16.12
N GLN A 222 12.93 -19.95 -15.66
CA GLN A 222 13.72 -19.81 -14.43
C GLN A 222 12.85 -20.04 -13.18
N ARG A 223 13.48 -20.42 -12.06
CA ARG A 223 12.80 -20.66 -10.77
C ARG A 223 11.90 -19.49 -10.37
N GLY A 224 10.63 -19.77 -10.08
CA GLY A 224 9.62 -18.76 -9.73
C GLY A 224 9.30 -17.77 -10.85
N GLY A 225 9.79 -18.03 -12.07
CA GLY A 225 9.58 -17.20 -13.24
C GLY A 225 8.19 -17.36 -13.83
N ILE A 226 7.71 -16.29 -14.45
CA ILE A 226 6.49 -16.26 -15.24
C ILE A 226 6.89 -15.81 -16.63
N ASN A 227 6.73 -16.69 -17.62
CA ASN A 227 7.06 -16.39 -19.01
C ASN A 227 5.78 -16.31 -19.84
N SER A 228 5.62 -15.22 -20.58
CA SER A 228 4.45 -14.99 -21.43
C SER A 228 4.86 -15.05 -22.90
N PHE A 229 4.16 -15.87 -23.67
CA PHE A 229 4.38 -16.06 -25.09
C PHE A 229 3.10 -15.74 -25.88
N ILE A 230 3.24 -15.22 -27.10
CA ILE A 230 2.14 -15.09 -28.06
C ILE A 230 2.36 -16.09 -29.18
N ILE A 231 1.31 -16.86 -29.46
CA ILE A 231 1.26 -17.77 -30.60
C ILE A 231 0.26 -17.25 -31.61
N ALA A 232 0.61 -17.33 -32.89
CA ALA A 232 -0.29 -17.07 -34.00
C ALA A 232 -0.64 -18.40 -34.67
N VAL A 233 -1.92 -18.62 -34.91
CA VAL A 233 -2.43 -19.83 -35.54
C VAL A 233 -3.37 -19.49 -36.70
N PRO A 234 -3.33 -20.26 -37.81
CA PRO A 234 -4.07 -19.92 -39.02
C PRO A 234 -5.59 -20.11 -38.87
N LYS A 235 -6.02 -20.99 -37.97
CA LYS A 235 -7.43 -21.29 -37.69
C LYS A 235 -7.69 -21.20 -36.20
N SER A 236 -8.91 -20.84 -35.83
CA SER A 236 -9.33 -20.89 -34.42
C SER A 236 -9.20 -22.32 -33.90
N LEU A 237 -8.69 -22.45 -32.67
CA LEU A 237 -8.65 -23.72 -31.94
C LEU A 237 -9.99 -24.04 -31.27
N GLY A 238 -10.93 -23.09 -31.26
CA GLY A 238 -12.23 -23.26 -30.61
C GLY A 238 -12.08 -23.31 -29.09
N LEU A 239 -12.95 -24.08 -28.42
CA LEU A 239 -12.78 -24.36 -27.00
C LEU A 239 -11.53 -25.24 -26.84
N LEU A 240 -10.59 -24.81 -26.00
CA LEU A 240 -9.39 -25.60 -25.75
C LEU A 240 -9.77 -26.91 -25.04
N ASN A 241 -8.93 -27.93 -25.14
CA ASN A 241 -9.16 -29.24 -24.52
C ASN A 241 -8.00 -29.63 -23.60
N TYR A 242 -6.80 -29.68 -24.17
CA TYR A 242 -5.58 -30.01 -23.45
C TYR A 242 -4.37 -29.31 -24.06
N ILE A 243 -3.32 -29.20 -23.25
CA ILE A 243 -1.98 -28.86 -23.71
C ILE A 243 -1.04 -30.03 -23.42
N ARG A 244 -0.37 -30.52 -24.47
CA ARG A 244 0.71 -31.50 -24.33
C ARG A 244 2.02 -30.72 -24.26
N ILE A 245 2.82 -30.96 -23.23
CA ILE A 245 4.06 -30.23 -22.98
C ILE A 245 5.17 -31.18 -22.56
N TRP A 246 6.37 -30.96 -23.07
CA TRP A 246 7.55 -31.76 -22.75
C TRP A 246 8.83 -30.96 -22.94
N HIS A 247 9.96 -31.50 -22.46
CA HIS A 247 11.28 -30.94 -22.71
C HIS A 247 12.24 -32.00 -23.26
N ASP A 248 13.35 -31.56 -23.86
CA ASP A 248 14.37 -32.44 -24.43
C ASP A 248 15.43 -32.92 -23.43
N ASN A 249 15.30 -32.55 -22.16
CA ASN A 249 16.26 -32.87 -21.08
C ASN A 249 17.72 -32.49 -21.40
N SER A 250 17.93 -31.47 -22.25
CA SER A 250 19.26 -31.03 -22.68
C SER A 250 20.00 -30.14 -21.65
N GLY A 251 19.30 -29.68 -20.61
CA GLY A 251 19.90 -28.87 -19.55
C GLY A 251 20.99 -29.63 -18.78
N GLU A 252 22.00 -28.91 -18.30
CA GLU A 252 23.08 -29.52 -17.51
C GLU A 252 22.70 -29.68 -16.03
N GLY A 253 23.01 -30.85 -15.46
CA GLY A 253 22.82 -31.15 -14.04
C GLY A 253 21.40 -30.88 -13.57
N SER A 254 21.24 -30.04 -12.54
CA SER A 254 19.93 -29.73 -11.99
C SER A 254 19.04 -28.87 -12.88
N SER A 255 19.58 -28.26 -13.94
CA SER A 255 18.82 -27.49 -14.94
C SER A 255 18.14 -28.39 -15.98
N ALA A 256 18.37 -29.70 -15.96
CA ALA A 256 17.65 -30.67 -16.79
C ALA A 256 16.21 -30.84 -16.30
N SER A 257 16.05 -30.91 -14.97
CA SER A 257 14.79 -30.90 -14.22
C SER A 257 13.99 -29.61 -14.41
N TRP A 258 12.67 -29.72 -14.53
CA TRP A 258 11.75 -28.58 -14.50
C TRP A 258 10.55 -28.82 -13.60
N PHE A 259 10.19 -27.86 -12.73
CA PHE A 259 8.93 -27.94 -11.99
C PHE A 259 7.91 -26.97 -12.57
N LEU A 260 6.91 -27.51 -13.27
CA LEU A 260 5.83 -26.73 -13.84
C LEU A 260 4.71 -26.58 -12.81
N LYS A 261 4.37 -25.32 -12.46
CA LYS A 261 3.28 -25.05 -11.52
C LYS A 261 1.92 -25.13 -12.24
N TYR A 262 1.72 -24.29 -13.24
CA TYR A 262 0.52 -24.29 -14.09
C TYR A 262 0.76 -23.45 -15.35
N ILE A 263 -0.10 -23.62 -16.34
CA ILE A 263 -0.14 -22.82 -17.57
C ILE A 263 -1.50 -22.13 -17.65
N ILE A 264 -1.50 -20.87 -18.07
CA ILE A 264 -2.73 -20.14 -18.40
C ILE A 264 -2.67 -19.81 -19.88
N VAL A 265 -3.66 -20.25 -20.65
CA VAL A 265 -3.83 -19.84 -22.04
C VAL A 265 -4.98 -18.85 -22.10
N ARG A 266 -4.73 -17.69 -22.70
CA ARG A 266 -5.75 -16.69 -22.97
C ARG A 266 -5.99 -16.63 -24.47
N ASP A 267 -7.24 -16.82 -24.88
CA ASP A 267 -7.67 -16.50 -26.23
C ASP A 267 -7.74 -14.97 -26.36
N LEU A 268 -7.00 -14.37 -27.29
CA LEU A 268 -6.97 -12.91 -27.44
C LEU A 268 -8.12 -12.38 -28.31
N GLN A 269 -8.93 -13.25 -28.90
CA GLN A 269 -10.13 -12.90 -29.65
C GLN A 269 -11.34 -12.83 -28.71
N THR A 270 -11.54 -13.85 -27.88
CA THR A 270 -12.68 -13.91 -26.94
C THR A 270 -12.34 -13.37 -25.56
N MET A 271 -11.06 -13.22 -25.23
CA MET A 271 -10.53 -12.87 -23.89
C MET A 271 -10.75 -13.94 -22.81
N ASP A 272 -11.17 -15.14 -23.19
CA ASP A 272 -11.34 -16.27 -22.28
C ASP A 272 -10.00 -16.81 -21.77
N LYS A 273 -10.03 -17.36 -20.54
CA LYS A 273 -8.85 -17.90 -19.86
C LYS A 273 -9.03 -19.37 -19.53
N PHE A 274 -8.13 -20.18 -20.03
CA PHE A 274 -8.06 -21.61 -19.81
C PHE A 274 -6.87 -21.92 -18.90
N TYR A 275 -7.11 -22.73 -17.86
CA TYR A 275 -6.12 -23.05 -16.84
C TYR A 275 -5.72 -24.51 -16.99
N PHE A 276 -4.42 -24.79 -16.98
CA PHE A 276 -3.87 -26.15 -17.04
C PHE A 276 -2.97 -26.33 -15.80
N ILE A 277 -3.44 -27.10 -14.82
CA ILE A 277 -2.75 -27.29 -13.55
C ILE A 277 -1.82 -28.51 -13.66
N SER A 278 -0.58 -28.40 -13.18
CA SER A 278 0.36 -29.53 -13.17
C SER A 278 0.93 -29.79 -11.78
N GLN A 279 1.61 -28.81 -11.17
CA GLN A 279 2.28 -28.91 -9.86
C GLN A 279 3.22 -30.13 -9.71
N GLN A 280 3.94 -30.51 -10.77
CA GLN A 280 4.79 -31.72 -10.82
C GLN A 280 6.15 -31.46 -11.47
N TRP A 281 7.13 -32.34 -11.17
CA TRP A 281 8.43 -32.35 -11.82
C TRP A 281 8.38 -33.02 -13.20
N PHE A 282 8.90 -32.33 -14.20
CA PHE A 282 9.28 -32.85 -15.51
C PHE A 282 10.77 -33.11 -15.44
N ALA A 283 11.13 -34.35 -15.11
CA ALA A 283 12.50 -34.76 -14.85
C ALA A 283 12.58 -36.28 -14.93
N VAL A 284 13.71 -36.82 -15.38
CA VAL A 284 13.94 -38.27 -15.42
C VAL A 284 14.30 -38.80 -14.02
N GLU A 285 14.90 -37.93 -13.20
CA GLU A 285 15.47 -38.23 -11.90
C GLU A 285 14.58 -37.82 -10.70
N LYS A 286 13.41 -37.23 -10.93
CA LYS A 286 12.45 -36.81 -9.87
C LYS A 286 11.03 -37.25 -10.17
N ASP A 287 10.21 -37.29 -9.11
CA ASP A 287 8.80 -37.70 -9.12
C ASP A 287 8.58 -39.04 -9.86
N ASP A 288 7.90 -39.02 -11.00
CA ASP A 288 7.51 -40.19 -11.80
C ASP A 288 8.47 -40.47 -12.97
N GLY A 289 9.57 -39.72 -13.08
CA GLY A 289 10.57 -39.87 -14.15
C GLY A 289 10.10 -39.40 -15.52
N ARG A 290 8.95 -38.71 -15.64
CA ARG A 290 8.37 -38.30 -16.93
C ARG A 290 8.74 -36.86 -17.28
N ILE A 291 9.20 -36.68 -18.51
CA ILE A 291 9.53 -35.37 -19.10
C ILE A 291 8.43 -34.82 -20.02
N GLU A 292 7.34 -35.56 -20.18
CA GLU A 292 6.22 -35.26 -21.06
C GLU A 292 4.89 -35.50 -20.34
N ARG A 293 3.95 -34.56 -20.49
CA ARG A 293 2.59 -34.69 -19.96
C ARG A 293 1.56 -34.04 -20.88
N THR A 294 0.35 -34.59 -20.84
CA THR A 294 -0.84 -33.98 -21.43
C THR A 294 -1.72 -33.46 -20.30
N LEU A 295 -1.91 -32.15 -20.24
CA LEU A 295 -2.66 -31.47 -19.19
C LEU A 295 -4.03 -31.07 -19.75
N PRO A 296 -5.15 -31.59 -19.21
CA PRO A 296 -6.48 -31.15 -19.60
C PRO A 296 -6.80 -29.78 -18.98
N ILE A 297 -7.84 -29.13 -19.48
CA ILE A 297 -8.38 -27.93 -18.81
C ILE A 297 -8.80 -28.27 -17.39
N ALA A 298 -8.37 -27.43 -16.45
CA ALA A 298 -8.78 -27.50 -15.06
C ALA A 298 -10.25 -27.13 -14.90
N SER A 299 -10.99 -28.03 -14.24
CA SER A 299 -12.35 -27.80 -13.77
C SER A 299 -12.40 -26.71 -12.69
N GLU A 300 -13.58 -26.15 -12.43
CA GLU A 300 -13.74 -25.17 -11.33
C GLU A 300 -13.40 -25.77 -9.95
N ALA A 301 -13.64 -27.06 -9.75
CA ALA A 301 -13.27 -27.76 -8.51
C ALA A 301 -11.73 -27.82 -8.33
N GLU A 302 -10.98 -28.15 -9.38
CA GLU A 302 -9.51 -28.18 -9.33
C GLU A 302 -8.91 -26.78 -9.16
N LYS A 303 -9.54 -25.75 -9.73
CA LYS A 303 -9.13 -24.34 -9.48
C LYS A 303 -9.33 -23.93 -8.02
N GLN A 304 -10.23 -24.59 -7.30
CA GLN A 304 -10.51 -24.36 -5.87
C GLN A 304 -9.72 -25.28 -4.94
N GLU A 305 -8.94 -26.22 -5.48
CA GLU A 305 -8.17 -27.16 -4.66
C GLU A 305 -7.25 -26.40 -3.70
N PHE A 306 -7.28 -26.78 -2.42
CA PHE A 306 -6.58 -26.08 -1.36
C PHE A 306 -5.07 -25.98 -1.63
N SER A 307 -4.44 -27.00 -2.22
CA SER A 307 -3.00 -26.98 -2.55
C SER A 307 -2.65 -25.85 -3.53
N TYR A 308 -3.44 -25.71 -4.59
CA TYR A 308 -3.31 -24.67 -5.59
C TYR A 308 -3.62 -23.29 -5.01
N VAL A 309 -4.76 -23.15 -4.32
CA VAL A 309 -5.20 -21.88 -3.74
C VAL A 309 -4.24 -21.41 -2.64
N LEU A 310 -3.83 -22.29 -1.72
CA LEU A 310 -2.89 -21.98 -0.66
C LEU A 310 -1.54 -21.58 -1.24
N SER A 311 -0.95 -22.35 -2.15
CA SER A 311 0.36 -22.04 -2.70
C SER A 311 0.37 -20.73 -3.50
N LYS A 312 -0.76 -20.38 -4.13
CA LYS A 312 -0.94 -19.12 -4.86
C LYS A 312 -1.14 -17.95 -3.89
N LYS A 313 -2.06 -18.09 -2.93
CA LYS A 313 -2.46 -17.02 -2.00
C LYS A 313 -1.39 -16.76 -0.95
N ALA A 314 -0.71 -17.79 -0.43
CA ALA A 314 0.42 -17.64 0.49
C ALA A 314 1.60 -16.93 -0.17
N TYR A 315 1.96 -17.30 -1.41
CA TYR A 315 3.02 -16.62 -2.15
C TYR A 315 2.70 -15.14 -2.35
N HIS A 316 1.49 -14.81 -2.82
CA HIS A 316 1.09 -13.41 -3.01
C HIS A 316 1.00 -12.65 -1.69
N SER A 317 0.40 -13.23 -0.64
CA SER A 317 0.25 -12.57 0.66
C SER A 317 1.60 -12.26 1.31
N ILE A 318 2.59 -13.14 1.20
CA ILE A 318 3.92 -12.93 1.78
C ILE A 318 4.75 -11.97 0.91
N SER A 319 4.72 -12.14 -0.42
CA SER A 319 5.54 -11.35 -1.34
C SER A 319 5.02 -9.93 -1.60
N ASP A 320 3.74 -9.67 -1.32
CA ASP A 320 3.10 -8.38 -1.52
C ASP A 320 2.62 -7.76 -0.20
N GLY A 321 1.98 -8.55 0.67
CA GLY A 321 1.34 -8.04 1.88
C GLY A 321 2.30 -7.78 3.06
N HIS A 322 3.46 -8.44 3.10
CA HIS A 322 4.38 -8.27 4.23
C HIS A 322 5.45 -7.24 3.91
N LEU A 323 5.41 -6.08 4.60
CA LEU A 323 6.31 -4.93 4.42
C LEU A 323 7.77 -5.35 4.17
N TRP A 324 8.38 -6.11 5.08
CA TRP A 324 9.79 -6.50 4.99
C TRP A 324 10.09 -7.60 3.94
N PHE A 325 9.32 -8.69 3.88
CA PHE A 325 9.56 -9.76 2.89
C PHE A 325 9.28 -9.32 1.47
N SER A 326 8.39 -8.35 1.28
CA SER A 326 8.04 -7.82 -0.03
C SER A 326 9.22 -7.14 -0.73
N ILE A 327 10.20 -6.62 0.02
CA ILE A 327 11.44 -6.04 -0.54
C ILE A 327 12.28 -7.13 -1.22
N PHE A 328 12.37 -8.32 -0.61
CA PHE A 328 13.22 -9.40 -1.14
C PHE A 328 12.50 -10.31 -2.13
N SER A 329 11.19 -10.50 -1.96
CA SER A 329 10.41 -11.52 -2.68
C SER A 329 9.36 -10.97 -3.63
N ARG A 330 9.37 -9.65 -3.92
CA ARG A 330 8.45 -8.98 -4.86
C ARG A 330 8.24 -9.80 -6.14
N PRO A 331 6.98 -10.08 -6.54
CA PRO A 331 6.70 -10.67 -7.84
C PRO A 331 6.93 -9.62 -8.95
N PRO A 332 7.62 -9.96 -10.06
CA PRO A 332 7.94 -8.99 -11.12
C PRO A 332 6.71 -8.28 -11.68
N SER A 333 5.54 -8.92 -11.70
CA SER A 333 4.30 -8.36 -12.26
C SER A 333 3.67 -7.24 -11.42
N ASN A 334 4.15 -6.97 -10.20
CA ASN A 334 3.56 -5.95 -9.34
C ASN A 334 3.92 -4.54 -9.81
N LYS A 335 2.98 -3.59 -9.72
CA LYS A 335 3.20 -2.18 -10.05
C LYS A 335 4.08 -1.46 -9.03
N PHE A 336 4.01 -1.82 -7.74
CA PHE A 336 4.84 -1.21 -6.70
C PHE A 336 6.26 -1.76 -6.74
N THR A 337 7.24 -0.86 -6.76
CA THR A 337 8.68 -1.17 -6.79
C THR A 337 9.20 -1.53 -5.40
N ARG A 338 10.36 -2.21 -5.31
CA ARG A 338 11.02 -2.46 -4.02
C ARG A 338 11.51 -1.20 -3.35
N VAL A 339 11.76 -0.13 -4.12
CA VAL A 339 12.20 1.17 -3.59
C VAL A 339 11.06 1.94 -2.94
N GLN A 340 9.82 1.72 -3.40
CA GLN A 340 8.62 2.34 -2.82
C GLN A 340 8.14 1.62 -1.55
N ARG A 341 8.65 0.40 -1.31
CA ARG A 341 8.38 -0.43 -0.13
C ARG A 341 9.48 -0.21 0.88
#